data_AF-A0A1H0PFD8-F1
#
_entry.id   AF-A0A1H0PFD8-F1
#
_cell.length_a   1.000
_cell.length_b   1.000
_cell.length_c   1.000
_cell.angle_alpha   90.00
_cell.angle_beta   90.00
_cell.angle_gamma   90.00
#
_symmetry.space_group_name_H-M   'P 1'
#
loop_
_entity.id
_entity.type
_entity.pdbx_description
1 polymer ?
#
loop_
_entity_poly.entity_id
_entity_poly.type
_entity_poly.pdbx_seq_one_letter_code
_entity_poly.pdbx_strand_id
1 'polypeptide(L)'
;MTEQNLNLPDTDSYDPAASSLAGSVDPAVMAELLSIRSSIDNIDATLVFLLAERFKATQKVGFLKAAHKLPAGDPGREAAQIARLRHLAAEAHLDPAFAEKFLNFIIGEVIRHHEAIAEDHQAAAQASGPADADRTANA
;
A
#
# COMPACT_ATOMS: atom_id res chain seq x y z
N MET A 1 -22.13 8.73 1.64
CA MET A 1 -22.18 8.05 2.96
C MET A 1 -22.33 6.57 2.69
N THR A 2 -21.23 5.85 2.73
CA THR A 2 -21.22 4.39 2.65
C THR A 2 -20.22 3.94 3.69
N GLU A 3 -20.75 3.55 4.84
CA GLU A 3 -20.00 2.91 5.91
C GLU A 3 -19.50 1.56 5.38
N GLN A 4 -18.23 1.51 4.98
CA GLN A 4 -17.55 0.25 4.80
C GLN A 4 -17.26 -0.29 6.20
N ASN A 5 -18.05 -1.31 6.53
CA ASN A 5 -17.95 -2.18 7.69
C ASN A 5 -16.50 -2.65 7.89
N LEU A 6 -15.76 -1.95 8.76
CA LEU A 6 -14.45 -2.35 9.25
C LEU A 6 -14.66 -3.47 10.28
N ASN A 7 -15.03 -4.66 9.79
CA ASN A 7 -14.87 -5.87 10.58
C ASN A 7 -13.37 -6.18 10.61
N LEU A 8 -12.63 -5.45 11.46
CA LEU A 8 -11.26 -5.82 11.79
C LEU A 8 -11.32 -7.24 12.38
N PRO A 9 -10.51 -8.19 11.90
CA PRO A 9 -10.36 -9.47 12.59
C PRO A 9 -9.94 -9.20 14.04
N ASP A 10 -10.46 -9.99 14.99
CA ASP A 10 -10.17 -9.89 16.42
C ASP A 10 -8.69 -9.56 16.63
N THR A 11 -8.40 -8.36 17.13
CA THR A 11 -7.04 -7.87 17.40
C THR A 11 -6.36 -8.60 18.55
N ASP A 12 -6.99 -9.63 19.10
CA ASP A 12 -6.65 -10.27 20.38
C ASP A 12 -5.82 -11.56 20.24
N SER A 13 -5.17 -11.82 19.10
CA SER A 13 -4.29 -12.98 18.93
C SER A 13 -2.86 -12.63 18.52
N TYR A 14 -2.36 -11.44 18.88
CA TYR A 14 -0.93 -11.17 18.83
C TYR A 14 -0.28 -11.62 20.15
N ASP A 15 0.51 -12.69 20.09
CA ASP A 15 1.32 -13.19 21.20
C ASP A 15 2.79 -12.75 21.01
N PRO A 16 3.28 -11.73 21.74
CA PRO A 16 4.66 -11.26 21.62
C PRO A 16 5.70 -12.28 22.13
N ALA A 17 5.27 -13.31 22.86
CA ALA A 17 6.14 -14.37 23.36
C ALA A 17 6.15 -15.61 22.46
N ALA A 18 5.37 -15.64 21.37
CA ALA A 18 5.27 -16.78 20.48
C ALA A 18 6.63 -17.19 19.92
N SER A 19 7.09 -18.40 20.25
CA SER A 19 8.38 -18.90 19.82
C SER A 19 8.42 -20.42 19.84
N SER A 20 8.79 -21.05 18.73
CA SER A 20 9.07 -22.49 18.65
C SER A 20 10.31 -22.92 19.45
N LEU A 21 11.07 -21.94 19.98
CA LEU A 21 12.28 -22.15 20.78
C LEU A 21 11.98 -22.18 22.29
N ALA A 22 10.72 -22.01 22.70
CA ALA A 22 10.35 -22.00 24.12
C ALA A 22 10.73 -23.34 24.79
N GLY A 23 11.49 -23.27 25.88
CA GLY A 23 11.95 -24.44 26.64
C GLY A 23 13.16 -25.18 26.05
N SER A 24 13.67 -24.80 24.87
CA SER A 24 14.87 -25.40 24.25
C SER A 24 16.12 -24.51 24.31
N VAL A 25 15.98 -23.30 24.86
CA VAL A 25 17.04 -22.29 24.96
C VAL A 25 17.17 -21.83 26.41
N ASP A 26 18.37 -21.43 26.81
CA ASP A 26 18.63 -20.82 28.11
C ASP A 26 17.64 -19.65 28.38
N PRO A 27 17.00 -19.59 29.56
CA PRO A 27 16.03 -18.54 29.89
C PRO A 27 16.56 -17.11 29.71
N ALA A 28 17.83 -16.86 30.01
CA ALA A 28 18.43 -15.53 29.86
C ALA A 28 18.57 -15.13 28.38
N VAL A 29 18.99 -16.07 27.53
CA VAL A 29 19.08 -15.87 26.08
C VAL A 29 17.69 -15.67 25.46
N MET A 30 16.69 -16.43 25.93
CA MET A 30 15.30 -16.26 25.48
C MET A 30 14.76 -14.86 25.84
N ALA A 31 15.04 -14.36 27.04
CA ALA A 31 14.62 -13.03 27.46
C ALA A 31 15.23 -11.91 26.59
N GLU A 32 16.53 -12.00 26.27
CA GLU A 32 17.19 -11.05 25.37
C GLU A 32 16.59 -11.10 23.96
N LEU A 33 16.37 -12.30 23.43
CA LEU A 33 15.76 -12.49 22.11
C LEU A 33 14.36 -11.86 22.03
N LEU A 34 13.52 -12.08 23.04
CA LEU A 34 12.17 -11.49 23.10
C LEU A 34 12.22 -9.96 23.22
N SER A 35 13.20 -9.41 23.95
CA SER A 35 13.39 -7.96 24.03
C SER A 35 13.75 -7.34 22.67
N ILE A 36 14.64 -7.98 21.91
CA ILE A 36 14.99 -7.52 20.55
C ILE A 36 13.78 -7.64 19.62
N ARG A 37 13.02 -8.74 19.67
CA ARG A 37 11.82 -8.94 18.85
C ARG A 37 10.74 -7.91 19.13
N SER A 38 10.52 -7.55 20.40
CA SER A 38 9.61 -6.47 20.74
C SER A 38 9.98 -5.14 20.06
N SER A 39 11.28 -4.86 19.87
CA SER A 39 11.72 -3.69 19.12
C SER A 39 11.42 -3.82 17.62
N ILE A 40 11.58 -5.02 17.05
CA ILE A 40 11.23 -5.32 15.65
C ILE A 40 9.73 -5.12 15.42
N ASP A 41 8.89 -5.66 16.30
CA ASP A 41 7.43 -5.57 16.18
C ASP A 41 6.95 -4.11 16.19
N ASN A 42 7.58 -3.25 17.00
CA ASN A 42 7.30 -1.81 17.01
C ASN A 42 7.69 -1.12 15.69
N ILE A 43 8.82 -1.51 15.10
CA ILE A 43 9.28 -0.99 13.80
C ILE A 43 8.29 -1.43 12.71
N ASP A 44 7.90 -2.70 12.70
CA ASP A 44 6.97 -3.27 11.73
C ASP A 44 5.59 -2.60 11.81
N ALA A 45 5.07 -2.36 13.01
CA ALA A 45 3.85 -1.59 13.20
C ALA A 45 3.96 -0.19 12.57
N THR A 46 5.08 0.50 12.80
CA THR A 46 5.34 1.83 12.21
C THR A 46 5.41 1.76 10.68
N LEU A 47 6.08 0.74 10.13
CA LEU A 47 6.17 0.53 8.68
C LEU A 47 4.77 0.36 8.05
N VAL A 48 3.88 -0.40 8.69
CA VAL A 48 2.50 -0.59 8.21
C VAL A 48 1.74 0.73 8.20
N PHE A 49 1.81 1.54 9.26
CA PHE A 49 1.14 2.84 9.29
C PHE A 49 1.69 3.82 8.25
N LEU A 50 3.02 3.84 8.03
CA LEU A 50 3.63 4.66 6.98
C LEU A 50 3.21 4.22 5.58
N LEU A 51 3.10 2.91 5.34
CA LEU A 51 2.58 2.37 4.08
C LEU A 51 1.13 2.78 3.87
N ALA A 52 0.28 2.72 4.90
CA ALA A 52 -1.11 3.15 4.80
C ALA A 52 -1.22 4.63 4.37
N GLU A 53 -0.42 5.52 4.97
CA GLU A 53 -0.37 6.93 4.57
C GLU A 53 0.17 7.11 3.14
N ARG A 54 1.20 6.35 2.75
CA ARG A 54 1.71 6.36 1.38
C ARG A 54 0.63 5.94 0.38
N PHE A 55 -0.14 4.90 0.69
CA PHE A 55 -1.21 4.41 -0.19
C PHE A 55 -2.36 5.42 -0.32
N LYS A 56 -2.73 6.13 0.75
CA LYS A 56 -3.69 7.25 0.68
C LYS A 56 -3.22 8.33 -0.29
N ALA A 57 -1.94 8.70 -0.23
CA ALA A 57 -1.37 9.68 -1.16
C ALA A 57 -1.42 9.16 -2.62
N THR A 58 -1.07 7.89 -2.85
CA THR A 58 -1.12 7.33 -4.20
C THR A 58 -2.54 7.17 -4.73
N GLN A 59 -3.55 6.91 -3.89
CA GLN A 59 -4.95 6.90 -4.31
C GLN A 59 -5.37 8.28 -4.82
N LYS A 60 -4.99 9.36 -4.13
CA LYS A 60 -5.24 10.74 -4.61
C LYS A 60 -4.60 11.00 -5.98
N VAL A 61 -3.38 10.51 -6.19
CA VAL A 61 -2.72 10.56 -7.51
C VAL A 61 -3.52 9.75 -8.54
N GLY A 62 -4.02 8.57 -8.17
CA GLY A 62 -4.84 7.73 -9.04
C GLY A 62 -6.13 8.42 -9.48
N PHE A 63 -6.87 9.03 -8.54
CA PHE A 63 -8.08 9.79 -8.86
C PHE A 63 -7.77 10.99 -9.77
N LEU A 64 -6.68 11.72 -9.50
CA LEU A 64 -6.24 12.82 -10.36
C LEU A 64 -5.92 12.32 -11.78
N LYS A 65 -5.17 11.23 -11.90
CA LYS A 65 -4.83 10.61 -13.19
C LYS A 65 -6.09 10.18 -13.94
N ALA A 66 -7.02 9.51 -13.27
CA ALA A 66 -8.28 9.05 -13.86
C ALA A 66 -9.14 10.22 -14.38
N ALA A 67 -9.32 11.27 -13.59
CA ALA A 67 -10.07 12.47 -13.96
C ALA A 67 -9.51 13.15 -15.22
N HIS A 68 -8.20 13.10 -15.41
CA HIS A 68 -7.50 13.70 -16.55
C HIS A 68 -7.10 12.69 -17.64
N LYS A 69 -7.55 11.43 -17.56
CA LYS A 69 -7.23 10.35 -18.51
C LYS A 69 -5.71 10.13 -18.71
N LEU A 70 -4.94 10.27 -17.63
CA LEU A 70 -3.50 10.02 -17.60
C LEU A 70 -3.20 8.53 -17.35
N PRO A 71 -2.07 8.00 -17.86
CA PRO A 71 -1.69 6.60 -17.65
C PRO A 71 -1.36 6.30 -16.17
N ALA A 72 -1.68 5.07 -15.74
CA ALA A 72 -1.40 4.57 -14.40
C ALA A 72 0.11 4.53 -14.08
N GLY A 73 0.91 4.01 -15.01
CA GLY A 73 2.37 4.01 -14.94
C GLY A 73 3.00 5.34 -15.37
N ASP A 74 4.22 5.57 -14.93
CA ASP A 74 5.10 6.66 -15.38
C ASP A 74 6.56 6.16 -15.29
N PRO A 75 7.10 5.57 -16.38
CA PRO A 75 8.42 4.95 -16.35
C PRO A 75 9.54 5.91 -15.94
N GLY A 76 9.42 7.20 -16.30
CA GLY A 76 10.40 8.22 -15.91
C GLY A 76 10.37 8.47 -14.40
N ARG A 77 9.17 8.59 -13.82
CA ARG A 77 9.00 8.74 -12.37
C ARG A 77 9.42 7.48 -11.60
N GLU A 78 9.15 6.30 -12.13
CA GLU A 78 9.54 5.02 -11.53
C GLU A 78 11.07 4.89 -11.47
N ALA A 79 11.77 5.14 -12.57
CA ALA A 79 13.22 5.11 -12.63
C ALA A 79 13.87 6.10 -11.63
N ALA A 80 13.34 7.32 -11.54
CA ALA A 80 13.83 8.32 -10.59
C ALA A 80 13.62 7.91 -9.12
N GLN A 81 12.48 7.27 -8.81
CA GLN A 81 12.21 6.76 -7.46
C GLN A 81 13.16 5.61 -7.09
N ILE A 82 13.41 4.69 -8.02
CA ILE A 82 14.38 3.59 -7.83
C ILE A 82 15.78 4.14 -7.56
N ALA A 83 16.26 5.07 -8.40
CA ALA A 83 17.58 5.66 -8.23
C ALA A 83 17.73 6.35 -6.86
N ARG A 84 16.72 7.14 -6.45
CA ARG A 84 16.71 7.81 -5.14
C ARG A 84 16.72 6.81 -3.99
N LEU A 85 15.91 5.75 -4.05
CA LEU A 85 15.81 4.80 -2.94
C LEU A 85 17.05 3.92 -2.82
N ARG A 86 17.69 3.54 -3.93
CA ARG A 86 18.99 2.86 -3.92
C ARG A 86 20.06 3.69 -3.22
N HIS A 87 20.08 5.00 -3.45
CA HIS A 87 21.00 5.92 -2.78
C HIS A 87 20.73 5.99 -1.26
N LEU A 88 19.47 6.20 -0.86
CA LEU A 88 19.10 6.22 0.56
C LEU A 88 19.39 4.88 1.26
N ALA A 89 19.20 3.75 0.57
CA ALA A 89 19.52 2.44 1.12
C ALA A 89 21.03 2.33 1.41
N ALA A 90 21.88 2.76 0.47
CA ALA A 90 23.32 2.77 0.67
C ALA A 90 23.75 3.65 1.86
N GLU A 91 23.14 4.84 2.02
CA GLU A 91 23.39 5.73 3.17
C GLU A 91 22.94 5.12 4.50
N ALA A 92 21.85 4.34 4.48
CA ALA A 92 21.31 3.67 5.66
C ALA A 92 21.95 2.29 5.93
N HIS A 93 23.01 1.91 5.19
CA HIS A 93 23.62 0.58 5.25
C HIS A 93 22.66 -0.59 4.98
N LEU A 94 21.62 -0.34 4.18
CA LEU A 94 20.70 -1.34 3.64
C LEU A 94 21.13 -1.73 2.22
N ASP A 95 21.01 -3.01 1.87
CA ASP A 95 21.32 -3.48 0.51
C ASP A 95 20.46 -2.73 -0.54
N PRO A 96 21.08 -1.98 -1.47
CA PRO A 96 20.35 -1.26 -2.51
C PRO A 96 19.53 -2.19 -3.42
N ALA A 97 19.96 -3.44 -3.63
CA ALA A 97 19.21 -4.39 -4.44
C ALA A 97 17.95 -4.87 -3.73
N PHE A 98 18.00 -5.06 -2.41
CA PHE A 98 16.81 -5.32 -1.59
C PHE A 98 15.83 -4.14 -1.63
N ALA A 99 16.32 -2.91 -1.42
CA ALA A 99 15.48 -1.71 -1.44
C ALA A 99 14.78 -1.52 -2.79
N GLU A 100 15.46 -1.80 -3.90
CA GLU A 100 14.88 -1.78 -5.24
C GLU A 100 13.77 -2.83 -5.41
N LYS A 101 14.01 -4.08 -4.99
CA LYS A 101 12.99 -5.14 -5.04
C LYS A 101 11.74 -4.77 -4.25
N PHE A 102 11.92 -4.25 -3.04
CA PHE A 102 10.81 -3.78 -2.21
C PHE A 102 10.05 -2.64 -2.88
N LEU A 103 10.75 -1.66 -3.46
CA LEU A 103 10.09 -0.54 -4.13
C LEU A 103 9.33 -0.98 -5.39
N ASN A 104 9.90 -1.89 -6.19
CA ASN A 104 9.25 -2.43 -7.38
C ASN A 104 7.94 -3.14 -7.00
N PHE A 105 7.94 -3.91 -5.90
CA PHE A 105 6.71 -4.51 -5.37
C PHE A 105 5.66 -3.43 -5.04
N ILE A 106 6.05 -2.38 -4.32
CA ILE A 106 5.13 -1.30 -3.95
C ILE A 106 4.63 -0.51 -5.18
N ILE A 107 5.48 -0.26 -6.18
CA ILE A 107 5.10 0.42 -7.43
C ILE A 107 4.06 -0.42 -8.19
N GLY A 108 4.28 -1.72 -8.33
CA GLY A 108 3.33 -2.61 -9.00
C GLY A 108 1.94 -2.54 -8.37
N GLU A 109 1.87 -2.56 -7.03
CA GLU A 109 0.61 -2.45 -6.31
C GLU A 109 -0.07 -1.09 -6.49
N VAL A 110 0.70 0.00 -6.59
CA VAL A 110 0.18 1.33 -6.88
C VAL A 110 -0.41 1.42 -8.29
N ILE A 111 0.27 0.86 -9.29
CA ILE A 111 -0.20 0.86 -10.69
C ILE A 111 -1.52 0.10 -10.77
N ARG A 112 -1.61 -1.09 -10.16
CA ARG A 112 -2.85 -1.89 -10.10
C ARG A 112 -4.02 -1.09 -9.49
N HIS A 113 -3.76 -0.33 -8.42
CA HIS A 113 -4.78 0.54 -7.82
C HIS A 113 -5.19 1.70 -8.73
N HIS A 114 -4.25 2.28 -9.49
CA HIS A 114 -4.56 3.36 -10.43
C HIS A 114 -5.40 2.86 -11.61
N GLU A 115 -5.13 1.66 -12.11
CA GLU A 115 -5.93 1.00 -13.14
C GLU A 115 -7.37 0.80 -12.65
N ALA A 116 -7.55 0.23 -11.46
CA ALA A 116 -8.88 0.04 -10.86
C ALA A 116 -9.64 1.37 -10.68
N ILE A 117 -8.97 2.42 -10.19
CA ILE A 117 -9.58 3.76 -10.05
C ILE A 117 -9.99 4.33 -11.42
N ALA A 118 -9.17 4.11 -12.46
CA ALA A 118 -9.47 4.58 -13.80
C ALA A 118 -10.69 3.85 -14.40
N GLU A 119 -10.80 2.53 -14.19
CA GLU A 119 -11.96 1.72 -14.59
C GLU A 119 -13.24 2.19 -13.90
N ASP A 120 -13.21 2.36 -12.57
CA ASP A 120 -14.35 2.84 -11.79
C ASP A 120 -14.80 4.23 -12.25
N HIS A 121 -13.85 5.13 -12.51
CA HIS A 121 -14.15 6.48 -13.00
C HIS A 121 -14.79 6.46 -14.40
N GLN A 122 -14.37 5.55 -15.28
CA GLN A 122 -14.97 5.37 -16.61
C GLN A 122 -16.39 4.79 -16.51
N ALA A 123 -16.61 3.79 -15.65
CA ALA A 123 -17.91 3.20 -15.41
C ALA A 123 -18.92 4.23 -14.88
N ALA A 124 -18.50 5.07 -13.92
CA ALA A 124 -19.31 6.15 -13.37
C ALA A 124 -19.67 7.22 -14.43
N ALA A 125 -18.73 7.57 -15.31
CA ALA A 125 -18.99 8.49 -16.41
C ALA A 125 -19.99 7.92 -17.44
N GLN A 126 -19.95 6.62 -17.72
CA GLN A 126 -20.88 5.95 -18.64
C GLN A 126 -22.30 5.81 -18.05
N ALA A 127 -22.42 5.53 -16.75
CA ALA A 127 -23.69 5.48 -16.04
C ALA A 127 -24.39 6.86 -15.94
N SER A 128 -23.62 7.93 -16.11
CA SER A 128 -24.10 9.32 -16.09
C SER A 128 -24.40 9.90 -17.49
N GLY A 129 -24.25 9.11 -18.57
CA GLY A 129 -24.57 9.48 -19.96
C GLY A 129 -26.08 9.45 -20.27
N PRO A 130 -26.57 10.17 -21.31
CA PRO A 130 -27.87 10.85 -21.29
C PRO A 130 -29.06 9.87 -21.31
N ALA A 131 -29.78 9.78 -20.19
CA ALA A 131 -31.22 9.54 -20.23
C ALA A 131 -31.90 10.87 -20.57
N ASP A 132 -32.73 10.87 -21.62
CA ASP A 132 -33.64 11.95 -22.05
C ASP A 132 -33.17 12.83 -23.22
N ALA A 133 -33.30 12.30 -24.45
CA ALA A 133 -33.35 13.12 -25.67
C ALA A 133 -34.35 12.59 -26.73
N ASP A 134 -35.22 11.62 -26.41
CA ASP A 134 -36.08 10.95 -27.42
C ASP A 134 -37.54 10.73 -26.97
N ARG A 135 -38.06 11.52 -26.02
CA ARG A 135 -39.48 11.41 -25.57
C ARG A 135 -40.39 12.59 -25.92
N THR A 136 -39.92 13.63 -26.61
CA THR A 136 -40.72 14.85 -26.87
C THR A 136 -41.07 15.10 -28.34
N ALA A 137 -40.84 14.17 -29.26
CA ALA A 137 -41.13 14.35 -30.69
C ALA A 137 -42.40 13.64 -31.21
N ASN A 138 -43.33 13.24 -30.34
CA ASN A 138 -44.61 12.68 -30.77
C ASN A 138 -45.77 13.18 -29.90
N ALA A 139 -46.10 14.47 -30.08
CA ALA A 139 -47.31 15.11 -29.56
C ALA A 139 -47.90 16.00 -30.66
#